data_AF-A0AAJ6D6B5-F1
#
_entry.id   AF-A0AAJ6D6B5-F1
#
_cell.length_a   1.000
_cell.length_b   1.000
_cell.length_c   1.000
_cell.angle_alpha   90.00
_cell.angle_beta   90.00
_cell.angle_gamma   90.00
#
_symmetry.space_group_name_H-M   'P 1'
#
loop_
_entity.id
_entity.type
_entity.pdbx_description
1 polymer ?
#
loop_
_entity_poly.entity_id
_entity_poly.type
_entity_poly.pdbx_seq_one_letter_code
_entity_poly.pdbx_strand_id
1 'polypeptide(L)'
;MAQFVHQFSDTDRQLKERSNLVELRPMAYPADGAIVRKIVLKIVTEDAGLAANGLDSEEFIHRLMHACNGAFGSTIQLVRGACEHALRTKSDSVGLGHFAATYALASGCRPPANVFVSENWRNIVPDNSLGDLLARALLKSAETAAKFTSKTTGRKRGN
;
A
#
# COMPACT_ATOMS: atom_id res chain seq x y z
N MET A 1 -6.66 -5.05 -22.89
CA MET A 1 -5.37 -4.37 -23.16
C MET A 1 -5.12 -4.05 -24.64
N ALA A 2 -5.97 -4.44 -25.60
CA ALA A 2 -5.78 -4.15 -27.03
C ALA A 2 -6.18 -2.72 -27.47
N GLN A 3 -6.84 -1.95 -26.61
CA GLN A 3 -7.48 -0.69 -27.02
C GLN A 3 -6.53 0.51 -27.03
N PHE A 4 -5.45 0.48 -26.23
CA PHE A 4 -4.44 1.55 -26.25
C PHE A 4 -3.57 1.53 -27.52
N VAL A 5 -3.24 0.34 -28.04
CA VAL A 5 -2.41 0.23 -29.27
C VAL A 5 -3.18 0.68 -30.52
N HIS A 6 -4.50 0.48 -30.53
CA HIS A 6 -5.33 0.84 -31.68
C HIS A 6 -5.54 2.34 -31.83
N GLN A 7 -5.39 3.12 -30.75
CA GLN A 7 -5.48 4.59 -30.80
C GLN A 7 -4.21 5.24 -31.39
N PHE A 8 -3.11 4.48 -31.51
CA PHE A 8 -1.88 4.88 -32.18
C PHE A 8 -1.81 4.42 -33.64
N SER A 9 -2.90 3.94 -34.26
CA SER A 9 -2.87 3.55 -35.68
C SER A 9 -2.61 4.75 -36.61
N ASP A 10 -3.07 5.95 -36.22
CA ASP A 10 -2.77 7.23 -36.91
C ASP A 10 -1.58 7.98 -36.32
N THR A 11 -0.98 7.47 -35.25
CA THR A 11 0.24 8.09 -34.70
C THR A 11 1.45 7.64 -35.50
N ASP A 12 1.99 8.62 -36.21
CA ASP A 12 3.27 8.69 -36.90
C ASP A 12 4.12 7.41 -36.87
N ARG A 13 4.21 6.74 -38.02
CA ARG A 13 5.07 5.58 -38.25
C ARG A 13 6.50 5.81 -37.75
N GLN A 14 6.98 7.06 -37.77
CA GLN A 14 8.29 7.44 -37.24
C GLN A 14 8.42 7.21 -35.72
N LEU A 15 7.36 7.39 -34.94
CA LEU A 15 7.38 7.12 -33.51
C LEU A 15 7.45 5.63 -33.22
N LYS A 16 6.77 4.78 -34.00
CA LYS A 16 6.83 3.31 -33.82
C LYS A 16 8.21 2.74 -34.17
N GLU A 17 8.85 3.23 -35.23
CA GLU A 17 10.20 2.76 -35.62
C GLU A 17 11.30 3.24 -34.66
N ARG A 18 11.02 4.28 -33.84
CA ARG A 18 11.99 4.90 -32.92
C ARG A 18 11.65 4.70 -31.44
N SER A 19 10.61 3.94 -31.13
CA SER A 19 10.20 3.65 -29.75
C SER A 19 10.29 2.16 -29.47
N ASN A 20 10.81 1.80 -28.30
CA ASN A 20 10.74 0.44 -27.79
C ASN A 20 9.55 0.31 -26.85
N LEU A 21 8.67 -0.65 -27.13
CA LEU A 21 7.61 -1.04 -26.22
C LEU A 21 8.21 -1.93 -25.12
N VAL A 22 8.11 -1.49 -23.88
CA VAL A 22 8.51 -2.28 -22.70
C VAL A 22 7.26 -2.57 -21.88
N GLU A 23 6.90 -3.84 -21.78
CA GLU A 23 5.82 -4.27 -20.89
C GLU A 23 6.34 -4.30 -19.45
N LEU A 24 5.69 -3.55 -18.56
CA LEU A 24 5.95 -3.58 -17.12
C LEU A 24 4.93 -4.50 -16.45
N ARG A 25 5.22 -5.80 -16.45
CA ARG A 25 4.38 -6.79 -15.77
C ARG A 25 4.42 -6.58 -14.24
N PRO A 26 3.31 -6.85 -13.53
CA PRO A 26 3.36 -6.99 -12.08
C PRO A 26 4.37 -8.06 -11.66
N MET A 27 5.10 -7.78 -10.59
CA MET A 27 5.98 -8.74 -9.96
C MET A 27 5.17 -9.83 -9.27
N ALA A 28 5.64 -11.07 -9.35
CA ALA A 28 4.97 -12.23 -8.79
C ALA A 28 5.87 -12.91 -7.75
N TYR A 29 5.31 -13.20 -6.58
CA TYR A 29 5.95 -14.06 -5.59
C TYR A 29 5.65 -15.53 -5.91
N PRO A 30 6.62 -16.47 -5.84
CA PRO A 30 8.00 -16.28 -5.37
C PRO A 30 9.01 -15.85 -6.45
N ALA A 31 8.64 -15.87 -7.73
CA ALA A 31 9.58 -15.72 -8.86
C ALA A 31 10.46 -14.46 -8.78
N ASP A 32 9.89 -13.31 -8.40
CA ASP A 32 10.58 -12.02 -8.34
C ASP A 32 11.08 -11.66 -6.93
N GLY A 33 10.87 -12.54 -5.93
CA GLY A 33 11.16 -12.25 -4.52
C GLY A 33 12.64 -11.96 -4.23
N ALA A 34 13.55 -12.69 -4.87
CA ALA A 34 14.99 -12.47 -4.71
C ALA A 34 15.45 -11.09 -5.22
N ILE A 35 14.84 -10.61 -6.31
CA ILE A 35 15.13 -9.28 -6.88
C ILE A 35 14.60 -8.20 -5.95
N VAL A 36 13.36 -8.34 -5.47
CA VAL A 36 12.74 -7.40 -4.51
C VAL A 36 13.57 -7.31 -3.24
N ARG A 37 13.97 -8.44 -2.67
CA ARG A 37 14.87 -8.51 -1.51
C ARG A 37 16.16 -7.74 -1.72
N LYS A 38 16.85 -7.96 -2.84
CA LYS A 38 18.09 -7.27 -3.17
C LYS A 38 17.88 -5.75 -3.22
N ILE A 39 16.78 -5.30 -3.81
CA ILE A 39 16.44 -3.89 -3.95
C ILE A 39 16.11 -3.26 -2.60
N VAL A 40 15.33 -3.94 -1.75
CA VAL A 40 15.03 -3.49 -0.39
C VAL A 40 16.32 -3.28 0.38
N LEU A 41 17.18 -4.30 0.43
CA LEU A 41 18.43 -4.23 1.21
C LEU A 41 19.33 -3.11 0.68
N LYS A 42 19.51 -3.02 -0.65
CA LYS A 42 20.29 -1.94 -1.25
C LYS A 42 19.77 -0.54 -0.87
N ILE A 43 18.47 -0.30 -0.99
CA ILE A 43 17.90 1.02 -0.67
C ILE A 43 18.09 1.35 0.82
N VAL A 44 17.88 0.37 1.70
CA VAL A 44 17.97 0.58 3.15
C VAL A 44 19.41 0.80 3.59
N THR A 45 20.34 -0.06 3.14
CA THR A 45 21.73 -0.05 3.65
C THR A 45 22.65 0.85 2.86
N GLU A 46 22.59 0.81 1.52
CA GLU A 46 23.52 1.57 0.67
C GLU A 46 23.00 3.00 0.44
N ASP A 47 21.73 3.15 0.05
CA ASP A 47 21.20 4.48 -0.34
C ASP A 47 20.80 5.32 0.89
N ALA A 48 20.19 4.70 1.90
CA ALA A 48 19.74 5.40 3.12
C ALA A 48 20.73 5.31 4.29
N GLY A 49 21.73 4.43 4.23
CA GLY A 49 22.73 4.28 5.29
C GLY A 49 22.18 3.72 6.61
N LEU A 50 21.07 2.98 6.59
CA LEU A 50 20.40 2.45 7.77
C LEU A 50 20.62 0.95 7.92
N ALA A 51 20.56 0.44 9.16
CA ALA A 51 20.54 -1.00 9.40
C ALA A 51 19.18 -1.61 8.99
N ALA A 52 19.21 -2.73 8.28
CA ALA A 52 18.01 -3.49 7.95
C ALA A 52 17.68 -4.50 9.06
N ASN A 53 16.53 -4.35 9.71
CA ASN A 53 16.08 -5.23 10.79
C ASN A 53 14.89 -6.10 10.34
N GLY A 54 15.13 -7.40 10.10
CA GLY A 54 14.12 -8.38 9.70
C GLY A 54 13.56 -8.20 8.28
N LEU A 55 14.24 -7.42 7.43
CA LEU A 55 13.82 -7.12 6.05
C LEU A 55 14.30 -8.18 5.04
N ASP A 56 15.01 -9.19 5.49
CA ASP A 56 15.51 -10.33 4.73
C ASP A 56 14.66 -11.60 4.97
N SER A 57 13.51 -11.50 5.62
CA SER A 57 12.63 -12.68 5.72
C SER A 57 11.82 -12.86 4.44
N GLU A 58 11.63 -14.11 4.00
CA GLU A 58 10.75 -14.44 2.86
C GLU A 58 9.32 -13.93 3.08
N GLU A 59 8.84 -14.00 4.33
CA GLU A 59 7.53 -13.50 4.71
C GLU A 59 7.42 -11.98 4.53
N PHE A 60 8.43 -11.22 4.97
CA PHE A 60 8.45 -9.77 4.78
C PHE A 60 8.40 -9.40 3.30
N ILE A 61 9.20 -10.06 2.46
CA ILE A 61 9.24 -9.79 1.02
C ILE A 61 7.89 -10.10 0.37
N HIS A 62 7.26 -11.22 0.74
CA HIS A 62 5.94 -11.56 0.23
C HIS A 62 4.88 -10.54 0.67
N ARG A 63 4.89 -10.12 1.95
CA ARG A 63 4.00 -9.05 2.46
C ARG A 63 4.21 -7.73 1.71
N LEU A 64 5.45 -7.34 1.46
CA LEU A 64 5.79 -6.12 0.73
C LEU A 64 5.27 -6.14 -0.71
N MET A 65 5.49 -7.25 -1.42
CA MET A 65 4.98 -7.42 -2.79
C MET A 65 3.45 -7.40 -2.83
N HIS A 66 2.80 -8.06 -1.86
CA HIS A 66 1.34 -8.08 -1.71
C HIS A 66 0.79 -6.68 -1.43
N ALA A 67 1.37 -5.95 -0.48
CA ALA A 67 0.97 -4.60 -0.11
C ALA A 67 0.98 -3.62 -1.30
N CYS A 68 1.85 -3.86 -2.28
CA CYS A 68 2.01 -3.05 -3.48
C CYS A 68 1.33 -3.63 -4.73
N ASN A 69 0.51 -4.69 -4.61
CA ASN A 69 -0.09 -5.40 -5.75
C ASN A 69 0.92 -5.80 -6.85
N GLY A 70 2.15 -6.17 -6.47
CA GLY A 70 3.22 -6.49 -7.40
C GLY A 70 3.76 -5.29 -8.21
N ALA A 71 3.30 -4.06 -7.95
CA ALA A 71 3.80 -2.89 -8.64
C ALA A 71 5.22 -2.54 -8.18
N PHE A 72 6.18 -2.63 -9.09
CA PHE A 72 7.60 -2.36 -8.81
C PHE A 72 7.85 -0.94 -8.30
N GLY A 73 7.28 0.06 -8.98
CA GLY A 73 7.41 1.46 -8.57
C GLY A 73 6.84 1.73 -7.18
N SER A 74 5.64 1.21 -6.88
CA SER A 74 5.03 1.34 -5.55
C SER A 74 5.85 0.67 -4.47
N THR A 75 6.50 -0.47 -4.79
CA THR A 75 7.39 -1.17 -3.88
C THR A 75 8.59 -0.29 -3.50
N ILE A 76 9.28 0.30 -4.49
CA ILE A 76 10.40 1.23 -4.25
C ILE A 76 9.94 2.41 -3.39
N GLN A 77 8.79 3.02 -3.71
CA GLN A 77 8.30 4.18 -2.98
C GLN A 77 7.94 3.84 -1.53
N LEU A 78 7.38 2.66 -1.27
CA LEU A 78 7.08 2.22 0.09
C LEU A 78 8.36 1.99 0.91
N VAL A 79 9.39 1.37 0.30
CA VAL A 79 10.70 1.19 0.95
C VAL A 79 11.34 2.54 1.27
N ARG A 80 11.38 3.47 0.30
CA ARG A 80 11.90 4.83 0.52
C ARG A 80 11.13 5.56 1.61
N GLY A 81 9.80 5.48 1.61
CA GLY A 81 8.97 6.08 2.65
C GLY A 81 9.23 5.50 4.04
N ALA A 82 9.52 4.20 4.16
CA ALA A 82 9.93 3.58 5.43
C ALA A 82 11.31 4.10 5.89
N CYS A 83 12.28 4.25 4.98
CA CYS A 83 13.58 4.88 5.27
C CYS A 83 13.41 6.34 5.71
N GLU A 84 12.61 7.13 5.00
CA GLU A 84 12.31 8.52 5.36
C GLU A 84 11.66 8.62 6.75
N HIS A 85 10.77 7.68 7.09
CA HIS A 85 10.17 7.63 8.42
C HIS A 85 11.22 7.36 9.51
N ALA A 86 12.13 6.40 9.29
CA ALA A 86 13.23 6.10 10.21
C ALA A 86 14.18 7.30 10.37
N LEU A 87 14.60 7.93 9.27
CA LEU A 87 15.47 9.12 9.32
C LEU A 87 14.82 10.28 10.07
N ARG A 88 13.53 10.55 9.81
CA ARG A 88 12.79 11.65 10.48
C ARG A 88 12.63 11.41 11.97
N THR A 89 12.54 10.14 12.39
CA THR A 89 12.44 9.74 13.80
C THR A 89 13.79 9.51 14.46
N LYS A 90 14.91 9.75 13.74
CA LYS A 90 16.29 9.54 14.19
C LYS A 90 16.55 8.09 14.63
N SER A 91 15.96 7.14 13.92
CA SER A 91 16.25 5.70 14.08
C SER A 91 17.46 5.32 13.24
N ASP A 92 18.36 4.50 13.79
CA ASP A 92 19.52 3.96 13.08
C ASP A 92 19.17 2.71 12.24
N SER A 93 17.93 2.25 12.31
CA SER A 93 17.46 1.05 11.60
C SER A 93 16.06 1.21 11.01
N VAL A 94 15.81 0.47 9.93
CA VAL A 94 14.49 0.28 9.33
C VAL A 94 14.03 -1.15 9.61
N GLY A 95 12.76 -1.29 9.98
CA GLY A 95 12.16 -2.57 10.32
C GLY A 95 10.66 -2.55 10.07
N LEU A 96 9.99 -3.65 10.41
CA LEU A 96 8.57 -3.86 10.12
C LEU A 96 7.65 -2.72 10.59
N GLY A 97 7.93 -2.13 11.77
CA GLY A 97 7.15 -1.01 12.31
C GLY A 97 7.16 0.23 11.41
N HIS A 98 8.29 0.54 10.76
CA HIS A 98 8.40 1.65 9.82
C HIS A 98 7.57 1.38 8.56
N PHE A 99 7.60 0.16 8.04
CA PHE A 99 6.75 -0.25 6.91
C PHE A 99 5.27 -0.20 7.26
N ALA A 100 4.89 -0.68 8.44
CA ALA A 100 3.51 -0.63 8.92
C ALA A 100 3.00 0.81 9.02
N ALA A 101 3.80 1.72 9.57
CA ALA A 101 3.45 3.13 9.71
C ALA A 101 3.33 3.83 8.35
N THR A 102 4.33 3.65 7.46
CA THR A 102 4.32 4.25 6.13
C THR A 102 3.16 3.70 5.28
N TYR A 103 2.88 2.41 5.37
CA TYR A 103 1.75 1.78 4.66
C TYR A 103 0.41 2.30 5.15
N ALA A 104 0.22 2.43 6.46
CA ALA A 104 -1.01 2.99 7.04
C ALA A 104 -1.21 4.45 6.61
N LEU A 105 -0.14 5.24 6.55
CA LEU A 105 -0.21 6.62 6.08
C LEU A 105 -0.58 6.71 4.59
N ALA A 106 0.00 5.84 3.75
CA ALA A 106 -0.24 5.85 2.31
C ALA A 106 -1.62 5.31 1.91
N SER A 107 -2.09 4.25 2.57
CA SER A 107 -3.36 3.57 2.25
C SER A 107 -4.56 4.07 3.07
N GLY A 108 -4.31 4.73 4.21
CA GLY A 108 -5.35 5.05 5.20
C GLY A 108 -5.90 3.82 5.94
N CYS A 109 -5.25 2.65 5.82
CA CYS A 109 -5.72 1.42 6.45
C CYS A 109 -5.61 1.47 8.00
N ARG A 110 -6.47 0.70 8.66
CA ARG A 110 -6.40 0.46 10.11
C ARG A 110 -5.51 -0.76 10.41
N PRO A 111 -5.03 -0.94 11.65
CA PRO A 111 -4.15 -2.06 11.99
C PRO A 111 -4.63 -3.47 11.54
N PRO A 112 -5.93 -3.84 11.65
CA PRO A 112 -6.40 -5.15 11.17
C PRO A 112 -6.30 -5.34 9.64
N ALA A 113 -6.33 -4.23 8.89
CA ALA A 113 -6.20 -4.17 7.44
C ALA A 113 -4.77 -3.81 7.00
N ASN A 114 -3.81 -3.75 7.93
CA ASN A 114 -2.42 -3.47 7.60
C ASN A 114 -1.69 -4.77 7.27
N VAL A 115 -1.21 -4.88 6.03
CA VAL A 115 -0.53 -6.08 5.51
C VAL A 115 0.75 -6.42 6.30
N PHE A 116 1.37 -5.46 6.98
CA PHE A 116 2.59 -5.70 7.76
C PHE A 116 2.34 -6.13 9.21
N VAL A 117 1.12 -5.94 9.73
CA VAL A 117 0.78 -6.21 11.14
C VAL A 117 -0.24 -7.34 11.28
N SER A 118 -1.13 -7.49 10.31
CA SER A 118 -2.21 -8.48 10.36
C SER A 118 -1.68 -9.90 10.17
N GLU A 119 -2.20 -10.85 10.95
CA GLU A 119 -1.92 -12.28 10.78
C GLU A 119 -2.53 -12.82 9.49
N ASN A 120 -3.75 -12.40 9.16
CA ASN A 120 -4.50 -12.81 7.97
C ASN A 120 -4.23 -11.93 6.75
N TRP A 121 -3.01 -11.41 6.64
CA TRP A 121 -2.64 -10.42 5.63
C TRP A 121 -2.84 -10.86 4.18
N ARG A 122 -2.77 -12.16 3.90
CA ARG A 122 -2.99 -12.74 2.56
C ARG A 122 -4.39 -12.48 2.02
N ASN A 123 -5.37 -12.33 2.90
CA ASN A 123 -6.78 -12.09 2.54
C ASN A 123 -7.11 -10.59 2.46
N ILE A 124 -6.18 -9.71 2.82
CA ILE A 124 -6.36 -8.28 2.70
C ILE A 124 -6.22 -7.90 1.23
N VAL A 125 -7.18 -7.15 0.70
CA VAL A 125 -7.09 -6.54 -0.63
C VAL A 125 -6.60 -5.10 -0.44
N PRO A 126 -5.33 -4.76 -0.77
CA PRO A 126 -4.75 -3.44 -0.49
C PRO A 126 -5.59 -2.26 -0.98
N ASP A 127 -6.21 -2.40 -2.15
CA ASP A 127 -7.00 -1.35 -2.81
C ASP A 127 -8.31 -1.01 -2.10
N ASN A 128 -8.80 -1.88 -1.21
CA ASN A 128 -10.10 -1.69 -0.55
C ASN A 128 -10.05 -0.73 0.64
N SER A 129 -8.86 -0.24 1.03
CA SER A 129 -8.67 0.57 2.24
C SER A 129 -9.55 1.83 2.29
N LEU A 130 -9.74 2.51 1.15
CA LEU A 130 -10.61 3.68 1.05
C LEU A 130 -12.10 3.32 1.14
N GLY A 131 -12.51 2.23 0.48
CA GLY A 131 -13.89 1.73 0.52
C GLY A 131 -14.33 1.38 1.94
N ASP A 132 -13.47 0.68 2.68
CA ASP A 132 -13.71 0.32 4.08
C ASP A 132 -13.83 1.54 5.00
N LEU A 133 -13.00 2.56 4.76
CA LEU A 133 -13.04 3.81 5.53
C LEU A 133 -14.36 4.57 5.29
N LEU A 134 -14.79 4.69 4.03
CA LEU A 134 -16.04 5.34 3.66
C LEU A 134 -17.26 4.59 4.21
N ALA A 135 -17.33 3.28 4.05
CA ALA A 135 -18.43 2.46 4.57
C ALA A 135 -18.61 2.65 6.08
N ARG A 136 -17.52 2.68 6.84
CA ARG A 136 -17.56 2.91 8.29
C ARG A 136 -17.95 4.34 8.66
N ALA A 137 -17.49 5.34 7.93
CA ALA A 137 -17.89 6.72 8.16
C ALA A 137 -19.40 6.90 7.98
N LEU A 138 -19.97 6.28 6.95
CA LEU A 138 -21.41 6.25 6.69
C LEU A 138 -22.18 5.55 7.81
N LEU A 139 -21.75 4.36 8.24
CA LEU A 139 -22.36 3.65 9.38
C LEU A 139 -22.34 4.49 10.65
N LYS A 140 -21.20 5.11 10.98
CA LYS A 140 -21.07 5.97 12.17
C LYS A 140 -21.99 7.20 12.09
N SER A 141 -22.15 7.79 10.91
CA SER A 141 -23.08 8.91 10.70
C SER A 141 -24.55 8.49 10.90
N ALA A 142 -24.92 7.30 10.42
CA ALA A 142 -26.26 6.73 10.59
C ALA A 142 -26.56 6.39 12.06
N GLU A 143 -25.62 5.79 12.77
CA GLU A 143 -25.75 5.52 14.22
C GLU A 143 -25.90 6.80 15.04
N THR A 144 -25.16 7.85 14.68
CA THR A 144 -25.23 9.16 15.37
C THR A 144 -26.58 9.82 15.13
N ALA A 145 -27.11 9.75 13.91
CA ALA A 145 -28.45 10.24 13.57
C ALA A 145 -29.55 9.46 14.33
N ALA A 146 -29.45 8.13 14.40
CA ALA A 146 -30.40 7.28 15.12
C ALA A 146 -30.41 7.55 16.65
N LYS A 147 -29.25 7.83 17.24
CA LYS A 147 -29.14 8.24 18.65
C LYS A 147 -29.79 9.60 18.90
N PHE A 148 -29.74 10.52 17.95
CA PHE A 148 -30.39 11.84 18.07
C PHE A 148 -31.91 11.77 17.97
N THR A 149 -32.46 10.98 17.04
CA THR A 149 -33.92 10.78 16.91
C THR A 149 -34.54 10.06 18.11
N SER A 150 -33.84 9.07 18.70
CA SER A 150 -34.33 8.40 19.91
C SER A 150 -34.37 9.32 21.14
N LYS A 151 -33.37 10.20 21.30
CA LYS A 151 -33.29 11.18 22.41
C LYS A 151 -34.39 12.26 22.32
N THR A 152 -34.80 12.61 21.10
CA THR A 152 -35.85 13.60 20.84
C THR A 152 -37.25 13.01 21.07
N THR A 153 -37.42 11.71 20.85
CA THR A 153 -38.69 11.00 21.05
C THR A 153 -38.94 10.67 22.52
N GLY A 154 -37.88 10.39 23.30
CA GLY A 154 -37.98 10.10 24.74
C GLY A 154 -38.39 11.30 25.62
N ARG A 155 -38.19 12.54 25.16
CA ARG A 155 -38.52 13.76 25.93
C ARG A 155 -39.99 14.18 25.86
N LYS A 156 -40.81 13.55 25.02
CA LYS A 156 -42.24 13.90 24.81
C LYS A 156 -43.24 13.03 25.58
N ARG A 157 -42.79 12.01 26.34
CA ARG A 157 -43.64 11.16 27.20
C ARG A 157 -43.33 11.45 28.67
N GLY A 158 -43.80 12.58 29.15
CA GLY A 158 -43.57 13.04 30.51
C GLY A 158 -44.31 14.34 30.75
N ASN A 159 -45.64 14.28 30.66
CA ASN A 159 -46.55 15.25 31.27
C ASN A 159 -47.89 14.55 31.51
#